data_AF-A0A4D6WMR3-F1
#
_entry.id   AF-A0A4D6WMR3-F1
#
_cell.length_a   1.000
_cell.length_b   1.000
_cell.length_c   1.000
_cell.angle_alpha   90.00
_cell.angle_beta   90.00
_cell.angle_gamma   90.00
#
_symmetry.space_group_name_H-M   'P 1'
#
loop_
_entity.id
_entity.type
_entity.pdbx_description
1 polymer ?
#
loop_
_entity_poly.entity_id
_entity_poly.type
_entity_poly.pdbx_seq_one_letter_code
_entity_poly.pdbx_strand_id
1 'polypeptide(L)'
;MFLANNNFFVVRLYTSSIFIFLLMICIVLSLDILKILSYLLLLNSCINDGKLIINTLHVNDIKALLSTYIKQNRWMLSIALLELCCNTQMLDTIDLSMIFGYCYQQIAYFSCAKYYYRQALREQPHNLDVLQHLASIYSVLNENNNLKDICSTIRSIDSSNQWAHRS
;
A
#
# COMPACT_ATOMS: atom_id res chain seq x y z
N MET A 1 21.59 -6.88 -50.69
CA MET A 1 21.93 -7.44 -49.36
C MET A 1 22.28 -6.39 -48.29
N PHE A 2 22.37 -5.09 -48.62
CA PHE A 2 22.71 -4.02 -47.65
C PHE A 2 21.51 -3.46 -46.84
N LEU A 3 20.28 -3.55 -47.37
CA LEU A 3 19.09 -3.02 -46.70
C LEU A 3 18.69 -3.77 -45.41
N ALA A 4 18.97 -5.08 -45.32
CA ALA A 4 18.68 -5.86 -44.11
C ALA A 4 19.60 -5.51 -42.92
N ASN A 5 20.84 -5.06 -43.21
CA ASN A 5 21.84 -4.79 -42.18
C ASN A 5 21.57 -3.46 -41.44
N ASN A 6 21.04 -2.45 -42.15
CA ASN A 6 20.66 -1.18 -41.55
C ASN A 6 19.51 -1.32 -40.56
N ASN A 7 18.52 -2.18 -40.85
CA ASN A 7 17.41 -2.42 -39.93
C ASN A 7 17.87 -3.08 -38.63
N PHE A 8 18.85 -3.98 -38.70
CA PHE A 8 19.38 -4.65 -37.52
C PHE A 8 20.20 -3.69 -36.62
N PHE A 9 20.96 -2.77 -37.23
CA PHE A 9 21.69 -1.75 -36.50
C PHE A 9 20.74 -0.77 -35.77
N VAL A 10 19.68 -0.32 -36.45
CA VAL A 10 18.67 0.57 -35.86
C VAL A 10 17.94 -0.10 -34.70
N VAL A 11 17.57 -1.38 -34.82
CA VAL A 11 16.94 -2.13 -33.72
C VAL A 11 17.88 -2.24 -32.51
N ARG A 12 19.17 -2.51 -32.72
CA ARG A 12 20.16 -2.57 -31.63
C ARG A 12 20.34 -1.23 -30.92
N LEU A 13 20.36 -0.13 -31.66
CA LEU A 13 20.50 1.21 -31.09
C LEU A 13 19.25 1.60 -30.29
N TYR A 14 18.06 1.24 -30.79
CA TYR A 14 16.80 1.45 -30.09
C TYR A 14 16.70 0.65 -28.79
N THR A 15 17.03 -0.66 -28.82
CA THR A 15 17.03 -1.48 -27.61
C THR A 15 18.05 -0.98 -26.59
N SER A 16 19.25 -0.60 -27.03
CA SER A 16 20.27 -0.01 -26.16
C SER A 16 19.79 1.29 -25.49
N SER A 17 19.09 2.15 -26.24
CA SER A 17 18.51 3.38 -25.69
C SER A 17 17.46 3.11 -24.61
N ILE A 18 16.57 2.13 -24.83
CA ILE A 18 15.60 1.71 -23.81
C ILE A 18 16.31 1.17 -22.57
N PHE A 19 17.36 0.36 -22.74
CA PHE A 19 18.11 -0.18 -21.61
C PHE A 19 18.77 0.92 -20.76
N ILE A 20 19.35 1.94 -21.39
CA ILE A 20 19.96 3.08 -20.68
C ILE A 20 18.89 3.84 -19.89
N PHE A 21 17.73 4.09 -20.50
CA PHE A 21 16.62 4.78 -19.85
C PHE A 21 16.07 3.98 -18.66
N LEU A 22 15.88 2.67 -18.84
CA LEU A 22 15.42 1.77 -17.78
C LEU A 22 16.44 1.73 -16.62
N LEU A 23 17.74 1.70 -16.94
CA LEU A 23 18.81 1.69 -15.93
C LEU A 23 18.83 2.97 -15.10
N MET A 24 18.59 4.14 -15.72
CA MET A 24 18.42 5.40 -14.99
C MET A 24 17.24 5.35 -14.01
N ILE A 25 16.09 4.84 -14.43
CA ILE A 25 14.91 4.68 -13.57
C ILE A 25 15.22 3.73 -12.40
N CYS A 26 15.87 2.61 -12.69
CA CYS A 26 16.25 1.64 -11.66
C CYS A 26 17.19 2.26 -10.61
N ILE A 27 18.15 3.09 -11.01
CA ILE A 27 19.05 3.77 -10.07
C ILE A 27 18.28 4.73 -9.17
N VAL A 28 17.37 5.54 -9.73
CA VAL A 28 16.56 6.48 -8.93
C VAL A 28 15.71 5.74 -7.91
N LEU A 29 15.00 4.70 -8.34
CA LEU A 29 14.19 3.86 -7.44
C LEU A 29 15.05 3.20 -6.35
N SER A 30 16.22 2.70 -6.72
CA SER A 30 17.14 2.06 -5.77
C SER A 30 17.63 3.03 -4.69
N LEU A 31 17.92 4.29 -5.05
CA LEU A 31 18.34 5.30 -4.09
C LEU A 31 17.24 5.66 -3.10
N ASP A 32 16.00 5.77 -3.56
CA ASP A 32 14.87 6.09 -2.69
C ASP A 32 14.54 4.94 -1.74
N ILE A 33 14.61 3.69 -2.21
CA ILE A 33 14.49 2.51 -1.35
C ILE A 33 15.61 2.49 -0.30
N LEU A 34 16.84 2.81 -0.68
CA LEU A 34 17.99 2.80 0.24
C LEU A 34 17.86 3.88 1.32
N LYS A 35 17.33 5.06 1.00
CA LYS A 35 17.03 6.11 2.00
C LYS A 35 15.95 5.69 2.98
N ILE A 36 14.90 5.02 2.50
CA ILE A 36 13.84 4.50 3.37
C ILE A 36 14.41 3.42 4.27
N LEU A 37 15.20 2.50 3.70
CA LEU A 37 15.86 1.43 4.45
C LEU A 37 16.83 1.98 5.50
N SER A 38 17.62 3.01 5.18
CA SER A 38 18.53 3.61 6.15
C SER A 38 17.78 4.32 7.28
N TYR A 39 16.66 4.99 6.99
CA TYR A 39 15.80 5.58 8.01
C TYR A 39 15.20 4.49 8.92
N LEU A 40 14.71 3.40 8.35
CA LEU A 40 14.17 2.26 9.09
C LEU A 40 15.23 1.56 9.94
N LEU A 41 16.45 1.38 9.42
CA LEU A 41 17.57 0.78 10.16
C LEU A 41 18.03 1.67 11.31
N LEU A 42 18.09 2.99 11.10
CA LEU A 42 18.40 3.94 12.17
C LEU A 42 17.32 3.90 13.25
N LEU A 43 16.04 3.90 12.87
CA LEU A 43 14.94 3.81 13.82
C LEU A 43 14.98 2.47 14.57
N ASN A 44 15.20 1.37 13.87
CA ASN A 44 15.28 0.03 14.45
C ASN A 44 16.49 -0.13 15.38
N SER A 45 17.66 0.42 15.02
CA SER A 45 18.83 0.45 15.91
C SER A 45 18.55 1.27 17.15
N CYS A 46 17.90 2.44 17.03
CA CYS A 46 17.50 3.24 18.19
C CYS A 46 16.49 2.53 19.10
N ILE A 47 15.62 1.69 18.55
CA ILE A 47 14.67 0.85 19.30
C ILE A 47 15.39 -0.32 19.98
N ASN A 48 16.27 -1.03 19.27
CA ASN A 48 16.99 -2.21 19.80
C ASN A 48 18.07 -1.86 20.82
N ASP A 49 18.70 -0.69 20.71
CA ASP A 49 19.76 -0.25 21.64
C ASP A 49 19.20 0.26 22.98
N GLY A 50 17.87 0.17 23.22
CA GLY A 50 17.22 0.57 24.47
C GLY A 50 17.39 2.05 24.82
N LYS A 51 17.93 2.86 23.90
CA LYS A 51 18.25 4.29 24.11
C LYS A 51 17.11 5.23 23.75
N LEU A 52 16.13 4.77 22.97
CA LEU A 52 14.82 5.37 23.03
C LEU A 52 14.09 4.75 24.22
N ILE A 53 13.73 5.57 25.19
CA ILE A 53 12.74 5.21 26.19
C ILE A 53 11.47 4.88 25.40
N ILE A 54 11.24 3.59 25.14
CA ILE A 54 10.08 3.05 24.42
C ILE A 54 8.77 3.43 25.14
N ASN A 55 8.86 3.96 26.36
CA ASN A 55 7.74 4.50 27.13
C ASN A 55 7.29 5.91 26.71
N THR A 56 7.99 6.64 25.83
CA THR A 56 7.63 8.04 25.50
C THR A 56 7.19 8.30 24.07
N LEU A 57 7.36 7.36 23.13
CA LEU A 57 6.70 7.47 21.82
C LEU A 57 5.28 6.97 22.01
N HIS A 58 4.41 7.88 22.43
CA HIS A 58 3.02 7.56 22.68
C HIS A 58 2.42 7.05 21.37
N VAL A 59 1.54 6.04 21.42
CA VAL A 59 0.80 5.53 20.25
C VAL A 59 0.14 6.68 19.47
N ASN A 60 -0.20 7.77 20.16
CA ASN A 60 -0.76 8.98 19.60
C ASN A 60 0.21 9.74 18.67
N ASP A 61 1.51 9.78 18.99
CA ASP A 61 2.52 10.45 18.17
C ASP A 61 2.77 9.66 16.88
N ILE A 62 2.79 8.33 16.97
CA ILE A 62 2.87 7.44 15.81
C ILE A 62 1.64 7.62 14.93
N LYS A 63 0.43 7.62 15.53
CA LYS A 63 -0.82 7.88 14.80
C LYS A 63 -0.82 9.27 14.14
N ALA A 64 -0.30 10.30 14.82
CA ALA A 64 -0.16 11.65 14.28
C ALA A 64 0.82 11.69 13.09
N LEU A 65 1.99 11.06 13.22
CA LEU A 65 3.00 10.96 12.17
C LEU A 65 2.43 10.23 10.94
N LEU A 66 1.80 9.08 11.17
CA LEU A 66 1.16 8.27 10.14
C LEU A 66 0.06 9.08 9.42
N SER A 67 -0.79 9.77 10.16
CA SER A 67 -1.83 10.64 9.57
C SER A 67 -1.22 11.78 8.74
N THR A 68 -0.05 12.29 9.14
CA THR A 68 0.68 13.33 8.41
C THR A 68 1.23 12.79 7.10
N TYR A 69 1.84 11.60 7.11
CA TYR A 69 2.33 10.95 5.88
C TYR A 69 1.22 10.58 4.91
N ILE A 70 0.09 10.09 5.43
CA ILE A 70 -1.12 9.80 4.63
C ILE A 70 -1.64 11.09 3.98
N LYS A 71 -1.75 12.19 4.73
CA LYS A 71 -2.18 13.50 4.18
C LYS A 71 -1.24 14.04 3.11
N GLN A 72 0.05 13.74 3.22
CA GLN A 72 1.07 14.14 2.24
C GLN A 72 1.18 13.18 1.04
N ASN A 73 0.31 12.17 0.93
CA ASN A 73 0.36 11.12 -0.10
C ASN A 73 1.70 10.35 -0.13
N ARG A 74 2.43 10.30 1.00
CA ARG A 74 3.68 9.57 1.14
C ARG A 74 3.40 8.11 1.49
N TRP A 75 2.77 7.40 0.56
CA TRP A 75 2.24 6.04 0.78
C TRP A 75 3.32 5.03 1.17
N MET A 76 4.46 5.01 0.47
CA MET A 76 5.56 4.08 0.77
C MET A 76 6.14 4.29 2.17
N LEU A 77 6.30 5.54 2.60
CA LEU A 77 6.76 5.85 3.96
C LEU A 77 5.72 5.45 5.02
N SER A 78 4.43 5.59 4.69
CA SER A 78 3.34 5.16 5.56
C SER A 78 3.34 3.63 5.73
N ILE A 79 3.53 2.88 4.65
CA ILE A 79 3.67 1.41 4.66
C ILE A 79 4.89 0.99 5.47
N ALA A 80 6.05 1.62 5.23
CA ALA A 80 7.28 1.35 5.98
C ALA A 80 7.11 1.60 7.50
N LEU A 81 6.44 2.69 7.88
CA LEU A 81 6.16 3.00 9.28
C LEU A 81 5.21 1.97 9.90
N LEU A 82 4.17 1.54 9.17
CA LEU A 82 3.23 0.50 9.61
C LEU A 82 3.91 -0.85 9.81
N GLU A 83 4.81 -1.26 8.91
CA GLU A 83 5.59 -2.49 9.05
C GLU A 83 6.45 -2.47 10.31
N LEU A 84 7.07 -1.32 10.60
CA LEU A 84 7.83 -1.13 11.83
C LEU A 84 6.95 -1.21 13.09
N CYS A 85 5.74 -0.63 13.04
CA CYS A 85 4.77 -0.73 14.13
C CYS A 85 4.29 -2.18 14.37
N CYS A 86 4.15 -2.94 13.29
CA CYS A 86 3.78 -4.35 13.35
C CYS A 86 4.87 -5.19 14.02
N ASN A 87 6.14 -4.94 13.69
CA ASN A 87 7.28 -5.64 14.28
C ASN A 87 7.47 -5.33 15.77
N THR A 88 7.06 -4.13 16.20
CA THR A 88 7.20 -3.65 17.59
C THR A 88 5.94 -3.90 18.45
N GLN A 89 4.87 -4.49 17.88
CA GLN A 89 3.59 -4.76 18.54
C GLN A 89 2.94 -3.52 19.22
N MET A 90 3.24 -2.32 18.72
CA MET A 90 2.81 -1.06 19.36
C MET A 90 1.37 -0.63 19.04
N LEU A 91 0.78 -1.17 17.97
CA LEU A 91 -0.56 -0.82 17.53
C LEU A 91 -1.45 -2.06 17.42
N ASP A 92 -2.73 -1.86 17.69
CA ASP A 92 -3.76 -2.88 17.51
C ASP A 92 -3.78 -3.37 16.06
N THR A 93 -3.85 -4.69 15.90
CA THR A 93 -3.77 -5.39 14.61
C THR A 93 -4.90 -4.98 13.65
N ILE A 94 -6.05 -4.56 14.18
CA ILE A 94 -7.25 -4.21 13.42
C ILE A 94 -7.07 -2.85 12.72
N ASP A 95 -6.76 -1.80 13.49
CA ASP A 95 -6.49 -0.45 12.99
C ASP A 95 -5.38 -0.51 11.91
N LEU A 96 -4.36 -1.31 12.19
CA LEU A 96 -3.18 -1.46 11.34
C LEU A 96 -3.53 -2.11 9.99
N SER A 97 -4.35 -3.16 9.99
CA SER A 97 -4.82 -3.84 8.77
C SER A 97 -5.66 -2.92 7.88
N MET A 98 -6.54 -2.11 8.48
CA MET A 98 -7.34 -1.15 7.72
C MET A 98 -6.46 -0.08 7.04
N ILE A 99 -5.49 0.48 7.77
CA ILE A 99 -4.61 1.51 7.23
C ILE A 99 -3.66 0.93 6.17
N PHE A 100 -3.14 -0.30 6.35
CA PHE A 100 -2.40 -0.99 5.28
C PHE A 100 -3.25 -1.14 4.02
N GLY A 101 -4.48 -1.64 4.16
CA GLY A 101 -5.42 -1.79 3.04
C GLY A 101 -5.59 -0.48 2.27
N TYR A 102 -5.79 0.62 3.01
CA TYR A 102 -5.92 1.96 2.44
C TYR A 102 -4.66 2.41 1.71
N CYS A 103 -3.49 2.32 2.35
CA CYS A 103 -2.22 2.71 1.73
C CYS A 103 -1.96 1.94 0.44
N TYR A 104 -2.16 0.62 0.41
CA TYR A 104 -1.99 -0.20 -0.79
C TYR A 104 -3.03 0.11 -1.87
N GLN A 105 -4.27 0.45 -1.49
CA GLN A 105 -5.29 0.87 -2.44
C GLN A 105 -4.86 2.15 -3.17
N GLN A 106 -4.28 3.13 -2.46
CA GLN A 106 -3.85 4.41 -3.04
C GLN A 106 -2.70 4.29 -4.04
N ILE A 107 -1.84 3.27 -3.90
CA ILE A 107 -0.79 2.95 -4.86
C ILE A 107 -1.23 1.93 -5.93
N ALA A 108 -2.52 1.62 -6.02
CA ALA A 108 -3.11 0.67 -6.96
C ALA A 108 -2.61 -0.78 -6.85
N TYR A 109 -2.03 -1.16 -5.71
CA TYR A 109 -1.65 -2.55 -5.40
C TYR A 109 -2.87 -3.30 -4.82
N PHE A 110 -3.88 -3.52 -5.67
CA PHE A 110 -5.20 -4.01 -5.26
C PHE A 110 -5.20 -5.41 -4.63
N SER A 111 -4.25 -6.28 -4.99
CA SER A 111 -4.11 -7.61 -4.39
C SER A 111 -3.71 -7.52 -2.91
N CYS A 112 -2.70 -6.70 -2.60
CA CYS A 112 -2.26 -6.40 -1.24
C CYS A 112 -3.37 -5.70 -0.46
N ALA A 113 -4.02 -4.70 -1.05
CA ALA A 113 -5.14 -4.00 -0.41
C ALA A 113 -6.27 -4.95 -0.03
N LYS A 114 -6.68 -5.85 -0.94
CA LYS A 114 -7.68 -6.91 -0.66
C LYS A 114 -7.27 -7.81 0.50
N TYR A 115 -6.00 -8.21 0.55
CA TYR A 115 -5.49 -9.06 1.62
C TYR A 115 -5.69 -8.41 2.99
N TYR A 116 -5.23 -7.17 3.15
CA TYR A 116 -5.31 -6.45 4.42
C TYR A 116 -6.74 -6.06 4.80
N TYR A 117 -7.59 -5.68 3.84
CA TYR A 117 -9.00 -5.44 4.14
C TYR A 117 -9.74 -6.71 4.56
N ARG A 118 -9.44 -7.85 3.94
CA ARG A 118 -9.99 -9.15 4.39
C ARG A 118 -9.50 -9.51 5.78
N GLN A 119 -8.25 -9.20 6.12
CA GLN A 119 -7.74 -9.38 7.48
C GLN A 119 -8.51 -8.52 8.48
N ALA A 120 -8.76 -7.24 8.16
CA ALA A 120 -9.57 -6.35 9.00
C ALA A 120 -11.01 -6.87 9.19
N LEU A 121 -11.64 -7.43 8.15
CA LEU A 121 -13.00 -8.00 8.24
C LEU A 121 -13.07 -9.30 9.05
N ARG A 122 -11.97 -10.04 9.24
CA ARG A 122 -11.99 -11.21 10.13
C ARG A 122 -12.26 -10.81 11.57
N GLU A 123 -11.71 -9.68 11.98
CA GLU A 123 -11.86 -9.13 13.33
C GLU A 123 -13.12 -8.25 13.44
N GLN A 124 -13.45 -7.50 12.39
CA GLN A 124 -14.62 -6.62 12.33
C GLN A 124 -15.47 -6.89 11.08
N PRO A 125 -16.27 -7.97 11.05
CA PRO A 125 -16.99 -8.41 9.85
C PRO A 125 -18.05 -7.43 9.36
N HIS A 126 -18.53 -6.53 10.22
CA HIS A 126 -19.57 -5.55 9.91
C HIS A 126 -19.02 -4.12 9.74
N ASN A 127 -17.70 -3.96 9.58
CA ASN A 127 -17.11 -2.64 9.35
C ASN A 127 -17.47 -2.14 7.93
N LEU A 128 -18.40 -1.17 7.88
CA LEU A 128 -18.91 -0.61 6.63
C LEU A 128 -17.82 0.06 5.79
N ASP A 129 -16.89 0.77 6.41
CA ASP A 129 -15.81 1.47 5.69
C ASP A 129 -14.93 0.46 4.96
N VAL A 130 -14.52 -0.61 5.66
CA VAL A 130 -13.70 -1.68 5.08
C VAL A 130 -14.46 -2.40 3.95
N LEU A 131 -15.75 -2.68 4.13
CA LEU A 131 -16.59 -3.28 3.10
C LEU A 131 -16.69 -2.40 1.85
N GLN A 132 -16.90 -1.09 2.01
CA GLN A 132 -16.96 -0.14 0.89
C GLN A 132 -15.62 -0.07 0.14
N HIS A 133 -14.49 -0.02 0.87
CA HIS A 133 -13.17 -0.07 0.26
C HIS A 133 -12.96 -1.36 -0.54
N LEU A 134 -13.31 -2.53 0.02
CA LEU A 134 -13.22 -3.81 -0.67
C LEU A 134 -14.12 -3.87 -1.92
N ALA A 135 -15.34 -3.35 -1.83
CA ALA A 135 -16.26 -3.28 -2.94
C ALA A 135 -15.70 -2.38 -4.07
N SER A 136 -15.09 -1.25 -3.72
CA SER A 136 -14.44 -0.38 -4.70
C SER A 136 -13.33 -1.09 -5.46
N ILE A 137 -12.54 -1.94 -4.76
CA ILE A 137 -11.49 -2.74 -5.37
C ILE A 137 -12.09 -3.82 -6.28
N TYR A 138 -13.15 -4.51 -5.85
CA TYR A 138 -13.81 -5.52 -6.69
C TYR A 138 -14.42 -4.94 -7.96
N SER A 139 -14.96 -3.72 -7.88
CA SER A 139 -15.42 -2.98 -9.05
C SER A 139 -14.27 -2.68 -10.02
N VAL A 140 -13.12 -2.18 -9.53
CA VAL A 140 -11.95 -1.91 -10.37
C VAL A 140 -11.37 -3.18 -11.01
N LEU A 141 -11.39 -4.31 -10.29
CA LEU A 141 -10.88 -5.59 -10.78
C LEU A 141 -11.89 -6.36 -11.65
N ASN A 142 -13.09 -5.82 -11.91
CA ASN A 142 -14.19 -6.51 -12.59
C ASN A 142 -14.57 -7.87 -11.96
N GLU A 143 -14.40 -8.01 -10.65
CA GLU A 143 -14.77 -9.22 -9.90
C GLU A 143 -16.26 -9.18 -9.50
N ASN A 144 -17.14 -9.25 -10.51
CA ASN A 144 -18.58 -8.99 -10.36
C ASN A 144 -19.29 -9.88 -9.33
N ASN A 145 -18.88 -11.14 -9.17
CA ASN A 145 -19.49 -12.04 -8.19
C ASN A 145 -19.19 -11.57 -6.76
N ASN A 146 -17.91 -11.32 -6.46
CA ASN A 146 -17.47 -10.83 -5.15
C ASN A 146 -18.06 -9.44 -4.84
N LEU A 147 -18.21 -8.59 -5.86
CA LEU A 147 -18.84 -7.28 -5.74
C LEU A 147 -20.31 -7.40 -5.30
N LYS A 148 -21.08 -8.27 -5.95
CA LYS A 148 -22.50 -8.51 -5.58
C LYS A 148 -22.64 -9.00 -4.15
N ASP A 149 -21.78 -9.94 -3.76
CA ASP A 149 -21.77 -10.50 -2.41
C ASP A 149 -21.52 -9.39 -1.37
N ILE A 150 -20.49 -8.56 -1.57
CA ILE A 150 -20.20 -7.46 -0.64
C ILE A 150 -21.31 -6.42 -0.63
N CYS A 151 -21.86 -6.02 -1.78
CA CYS A 151 -22.97 -5.07 -1.83
C CYS A 151 -24.21 -5.59 -1.10
N SER A 152 -24.48 -6.89 -1.16
CA SER A 152 -25.57 -7.52 -0.40
C SER A 152 -25.33 -7.45 1.11
N THR A 153 -24.09 -7.66 1.55
CA THR A 153 -23.69 -7.53 2.96
C THR A 153 -23.77 -6.07 3.43
N ILE A 154 -23.33 -5.10 2.61
CA ILE A 154 -23.46 -3.68 2.94
C ILE A 154 -24.94 -3.32 3.10
N ARG A 155 -25.81 -3.80 2.20
CA ARG A 155 -27.25 -3.51 2.24
C ARG A 155 -27.97 -4.14 3.43
N SER A 156 -27.51 -5.31 3.91
CA SER A 156 -28.08 -5.94 5.09
C SER A 156 -27.71 -5.20 6.38
N ILE A 157 -26.52 -4.57 6.42
CA ILE A 157 -26.06 -3.76 7.55
C ILE A 157 -26.67 -2.36 7.51
N ASP A 158 -26.65 -1.71 6.34
CA ASP A 158 -27.17 -0.37 6.11
C ASP A 158 -27.94 -0.33 4.78
N SER A 159 -29.25 -0.47 4.88
CA SER A 159 -30.17 -0.42 3.73
C SER A 159 -30.23 0.94 3.03
N SER A 160 -29.76 2.01 3.67
CA SER A 160 -29.74 3.37 3.12
C SER A 160 -28.43 3.74 2.43
N ASN A 161 -27.45 2.82 2.44
CA ASN A 161 -26.10 3.09 1.97
C ASN A 161 -26.06 3.31 0.46
N GLN A 162 -25.75 4.53 0.03
CA GLN A 162 -25.73 4.92 -1.38
C GLN A 162 -24.72 4.11 -2.20
N TRP A 163 -23.67 3.56 -1.57
CA TRP A 163 -22.64 2.80 -2.26
C TRP A 163 -23.18 1.49 -2.83
N ALA A 164 -24.03 0.79 -2.04
CA ALA A 164 -24.67 -0.46 -2.44
C ALA A 164 -25.72 -0.31 -3.56
N HIS A 165 -26.09 0.92 -3.91
CA HIS A 165 -27.01 1.22 -5.02
C HIS A 165 -26.29 1.62 -6.32
N ARG A 166 -24.98 1.87 -6.27
CA ARG A 166 -24.18 2.29 -7.44
C ARG A 166 -23.53 1.13 -8.20
N SER A 167 -23.59 -0.09 -7.68
CA SER A 167 -23.03 -1.33 -8.26
C SER A 167 -24.00 -2.05 -9.17
#